data_AF-A0A534N057-F1
#
_entry.id   AF-A0A534N057-F1
#
_cell.length_a   1.000
_cell.length_b   1.000
_cell.length_c   1.000
_cell.angle_alpha   90.00
_cell.angle_beta   90.00
_cell.angle_gamma   90.00
#
_symmetry.space_group_name_H-M   'P 1'
#
loop_
_entity.id
_entity.type
_entity.pdbx_description
1 polymer ?
#
loop_
_entity_poly.entity_id
_entity_poly.type
_entity_poly.pdbx_seq_one_letter_code
_entity_poly.pdbx_strand_id
1 'polypeptide(L)'
;MVAIGAKTAIWIVADPRPEHVNAITWLNESASAAFYLLKIEGIKIGDSPPAPLLTLIVGPSEETIEVGATKKDLAERYIIREKFWAQLLAKAKEKTKLHAGISPSQHGWIGTGAGRRGLAFNYVVRQHDANVELYIDRGDESDAENKRIFDDLAKSKKEIESAFGSILEWQRLDGKRACRIKKQIEVGGYRDDAPRWSAVHDAMIDTMIRLEKAFRPHIAKLDV
;
A
#
# COMPACT_ATOMS: atom_id res chain seq x y z
N MET A 1 -29.08 24.89 -0.05
CA MET A 1 -29.14 23.62 -0.79
C MET A 1 -27.72 23.09 -0.89
N VAL A 2 -27.37 22.07 -0.11
CA VAL A 2 -26.07 21.39 -0.25
C VAL A 2 -26.34 20.15 -1.09
N ALA A 3 -25.88 20.15 -2.34
CA ALA A 3 -26.06 19.03 -3.25
C ALA A 3 -25.07 17.91 -2.88
N ILE A 4 -25.46 17.05 -1.94
CA ILE A 4 -24.72 15.84 -1.60
C ILE A 4 -24.86 14.86 -2.79
N GLY A 5 -23.75 14.60 -3.50
CA GLY A 5 -23.71 13.64 -4.61
C GLY A 5 -23.58 14.22 -6.03
N ALA A 6 -23.45 15.54 -6.19
CA ALA A 6 -23.20 16.14 -7.51
C ALA A 6 -21.83 15.71 -8.05
N LYS A 7 -21.80 15.14 -9.26
CA LYS A 7 -20.57 14.70 -9.94
C LYS A 7 -19.95 15.78 -10.83
N THR A 8 -20.69 16.85 -11.08
CA THR A 8 -20.30 17.94 -11.99
C THR A 8 -20.69 19.28 -11.41
N ALA A 9 -19.80 20.27 -11.49
CA ALA A 9 -20.05 21.66 -11.16
C ALA A 9 -19.61 22.56 -12.32
N ILE A 10 -20.44 23.54 -12.67
CA ILE A 10 -20.17 24.49 -13.76
C ILE A 10 -20.22 25.90 -13.17
N TRP A 11 -19.11 26.63 -13.29
CA TRP A 11 -19.02 28.04 -12.96
C TRP A 11 -19.05 28.87 -14.24
N ILE A 12 -20.06 29.72 -14.40
CA ILE A 12 -20.21 30.63 -15.54
C ILE A 12 -19.83 32.04 -15.10
N VAL A 13 -18.92 32.69 -15.84
CA VAL A 13 -18.44 34.06 -15.58
C VAL A 13 -18.42 34.90 -16.85
N ALA A 14 -18.59 36.22 -16.72
CA ALA A 14 -18.39 37.14 -17.85
C ALA A 14 -16.90 37.34 -18.17
N ASP A 15 -16.08 37.54 -17.12
CA ASP A 15 -14.64 37.78 -17.24
C ASP A 15 -13.84 36.76 -16.41
N PRO A 16 -13.30 35.71 -17.04
CA PRO A 16 -12.43 34.74 -16.37
C PRO A 16 -11.13 35.41 -15.91
N ARG A 17 -10.77 35.20 -14.64
CA ARG A 17 -9.53 35.71 -14.05
C ARG A 17 -8.57 34.57 -13.70
N PRO A 18 -7.25 34.81 -13.61
CA PRO A 18 -6.29 33.79 -13.20
C PRO A 18 -6.66 33.07 -11.90
N GLU A 19 -7.24 33.76 -10.92
CA GLU A 19 -7.68 33.15 -9.66
C GLU A 19 -8.83 32.16 -9.86
N HIS A 20 -9.74 32.42 -10.81
CA HIS A 20 -10.83 31.50 -11.14
C HIS A 20 -10.29 30.23 -11.81
N VAL A 21 -9.34 30.42 -12.75
CA VAL A 21 -8.66 29.33 -13.45
C VAL A 21 -7.92 28.45 -12.45
N ASN A 22 -7.14 29.05 -11.55
CA ASN A 22 -6.37 28.34 -10.53
C ASN A 22 -7.27 27.59 -9.56
N ALA A 23 -8.37 28.19 -9.10
CA ALA A 23 -9.31 27.55 -8.19
C ALA A 23 -9.97 26.32 -8.82
N ILE A 24 -10.43 26.41 -10.06
CA ILE A 24 -11.08 25.29 -10.77
C ILE A 24 -10.06 24.21 -11.12
N THR A 25 -8.84 24.58 -11.49
CA THR A 25 -7.74 23.63 -11.72
C THR A 25 -7.43 22.85 -10.45
N TRP A 26 -7.27 23.53 -9.31
CA TRP A 26 -7.05 22.89 -8.01
C TRP A 26 -8.19 21.94 -7.64
N LEU A 27 -9.45 22.37 -7.83
CA LEU A 27 -10.62 21.52 -7.57
C LEU A 27 -10.61 20.24 -8.43
N ASN A 28 -10.25 20.33 -9.72
CA ASN A 28 -10.13 19.15 -10.58
C ASN A 28 -8.98 18.21 -10.14
N GLU A 29 -7.93 18.71 -9.49
CA GLU A 29 -6.83 17.88 -8.96
C GLU A 29 -7.12 17.26 -7.58
N SER A 30 -8.03 17.84 -6.80
CA SER A 30 -8.22 17.52 -5.39
C SER A 30 -9.59 16.92 -5.05
N ALA A 31 -10.60 17.09 -5.91
CA ALA A 31 -11.97 16.67 -5.65
C ALA A 31 -12.46 15.58 -6.61
N SER A 32 -13.43 14.79 -6.17
CA SER A 32 -13.99 13.66 -6.95
C SER A 32 -15.11 14.07 -7.92
N ALA A 33 -15.14 15.33 -8.35
CA ALA A 33 -16.16 15.88 -9.23
C ALA A 33 -15.51 16.65 -10.38
N ALA A 34 -16.22 16.74 -11.51
CA ALA A 34 -15.78 17.46 -12.70
C ALA A 34 -16.14 18.95 -12.57
N PHE A 35 -15.15 19.84 -12.52
CA PHE A 35 -15.34 21.28 -12.42
C PHE A 35 -15.04 21.96 -13.75
N TYR A 36 -15.98 22.78 -14.20
CA TYR A 36 -15.88 23.54 -15.43
C TYR A 36 -15.94 25.03 -15.14
N LEU A 37 -15.08 25.80 -15.80
CA LEU A 37 -15.16 27.25 -15.88
C LEU A 37 -15.55 27.63 -17.32
N LEU A 38 -16.71 28.26 -17.48
CA LEU A 38 -17.21 28.74 -18.76
C LEU A 38 -17.24 30.27 -18.77
N LYS A 39 -16.78 30.87 -19.87
CA LYS A 39 -17.07 32.26 -20.19
C LYS A 39 -18.41 32.34 -20.91
N ILE A 40 -19.28 33.27 -20.53
CA ILE A 40 -20.50 33.59 -21.28
C ILE A 40 -20.38 34.95 -21.95
N GLU A 41 -20.70 34.98 -23.24
CA GLU A 41 -20.72 36.20 -24.06
C GLU A 41 -22.04 36.27 -24.85
N GLY A 42 -22.53 37.48 -25.12
CA GLY A 42 -23.65 37.69 -26.03
C GLY A 42 -23.14 37.93 -27.45
N ILE A 43 -23.54 37.09 -28.40
CA ILE A 43 -23.21 37.24 -29.83
C ILE A 43 -24.47 37.46 -30.66
N LYS A 44 -24.32 38.12 -31.82
CA LYS A 44 -25.40 38.32 -32.79
C LYS A 44 -24.85 38.10 -34.20
N ILE A 45 -25.54 37.34 -35.03
CA ILE A 45 -25.17 37.10 -36.43
C ILE A 45 -26.20 37.79 -37.32
N GLY A 46 -25.80 38.88 -37.99
CA GLY A 46 -26.71 39.70 -38.80
C GLY A 46 -27.89 40.23 -37.98
N ASP A 47 -29.11 39.94 -38.43
CA ASP A 47 -30.36 40.36 -37.80
C ASP A 47 -30.96 39.31 -36.86
N SER A 48 -30.20 38.29 -36.46
CA SER A 48 -30.66 37.31 -35.47
C SER A 48 -30.96 37.96 -34.11
N PRO A 49 -31.80 37.35 -33.27
CA PRO A 49 -31.79 37.63 -31.84
C PRO A 49 -30.39 37.38 -31.24
N PRO A 50 -29.96 38.12 -30.20
CA PRO A 50 -28.74 37.81 -29.46
C PRO A 50 -28.77 36.39 -28.89
N ALA A 51 -27.65 35.68 -29.00
CA ALA A 51 -27.47 34.32 -28.52
C ALA A 51 -26.29 34.22 -27.54
N PRO A 52 -26.36 33.33 -26.53
CA PRO A 52 -25.23 33.09 -25.64
C PRO A 52 -24.16 32.25 -26.35
N LEU A 53 -22.91 32.72 -26.33
CA LEU A 53 -21.72 31.94 -26.62
C LEU A 53 -21.11 31.47 -25.30
N LEU A 54 -20.94 30.16 -25.15
CA LEU A 54 -20.26 29.55 -24.01
C LEU A 54 -18.88 29.06 -24.45
N THR A 55 -17.83 29.63 -23.89
CA THR A 55 -16.45 29.25 -24.17
C THR A 55 -15.88 28.50 -22.97
N LEU A 56 -15.38 27.28 -23.17
CA LEU A 56 -14.70 26.51 -22.13
C LEU A 56 -13.33 27.14 -21.82
N ILE A 57 -13.15 27.57 -20.58
CA ILE A 57 -11.89 28.15 -20.11
C ILE A 57 -11.06 27.09 -19.39
N VAL A 58 -11.68 26.32 -18.50
CA VAL A 58 -11.06 25.20 -17.78
C VAL A 58 -12.07 24.07 -17.69
N GLY A 59 -11.64 22.85 -17.99
CA GLY A 59 -12.39 21.63 -17.73
C GLY A 59 -11.46 20.56 -17.15
N PRO A 60 -12.01 19.45 -16.64
CA PRO A 60 -11.19 18.32 -16.26
C PRO A 60 -10.49 17.75 -17.51
N SER A 61 -9.19 17.51 -17.42
CA SER A 61 -8.46 16.73 -18.42
C SER A 61 -8.30 15.29 -17.95
N GLU A 62 -8.02 14.36 -18.86
CA GLU A 62 -7.70 12.96 -18.50
C GLU A 62 -6.56 12.89 -17.47
N GLU A 63 -5.50 13.67 -17.68
CA GLU A 63 -4.35 13.76 -16.79
C GLU A 63 -4.74 14.27 -15.38
N THR A 64 -5.59 15.30 -15.30
CA THR A 64 -6.02 15.85 -14.00
C THR A 64 -6.94 14.87 -13.24
N ILE A 65 -7.80 14.13 -13.96
CA ILE A 65 -8.65 13.08 -13.37
C ILE A 65 -7.79 11.93 -12.83
N GLU A 66 -6.78 11.50 -13.60
CA GLU A 66 -5.86 10.43 -13.18
C GLU A 66 -5.07 10.82 -11.93
N VAL A 67 -4.59 12.06 -11.86
CA VAL A 67 -3.90 12.60 -10.68
C VAL A 67 -4.81 12.61 -9.45
N GLY A 68 -6.06 13.08 -9.59
CA GLY A 68 -7.04 13.09 -8.50
C GLY A 68 -7.40 11.68 -8.01
N ALA A 69 -7.63 10.76 -8.94
CA ALA A 69 -7.91 9.35 -8.63
C ALA A 69 -6.73 8.68 -7.91
N THR A 70 -5.50 8.96 -8.33
CA THR A 70 -4.28 8.43 -7.72
C THR A 70 -4.08 8.95 -6.29
N LYS A 71 -4.30 10.25 -6.07
CA LYS A 71 -4.23 10.86 -4.72
C LYS A 71 -5.27 10.25 -3.77
N LYS A 72 -6.48 10.01 -4.27
CA LYS A 72 -7.55 9.36 -3.50
C LYS A 72 -7.20 7.90 -3.17
N ASP A 73 -6.76 7.11 -4.14
CA ASP A 73 -6.34 5.72 -3.94
C ASP A 73 -5.21 5.61 -2.91
N LEU A 74 -4.24 6.53 -2.98
CA LEU A 74 -3.14 6.61 -2.02
C LEU A 74 -3.64 6.86 -0.59
N ALA A 75 -4.52 7.86 -0.41
CA ALA A 75 -5.09 8.19 0.88
C ALA A 75 -5.93 7.05 1.47
N GLU A 76 -6.79 6.44 0.65
CA GLU A 76 -7.60 5.29 1.05
C GLU A 76 -6.72 4.09 1.45
N ARG A 77 -5.68 3.80 0.65
CA ARG A 77 -4.73 2.72 0.93
C ARG A 77 -3.99 2.90 2.25
N TYR A 78 -3.59 4.12 2.59
CA TYR A 78 -2.90 4.40 3.85
C TYR A 78 -3.81 4.13 5.05
N ILE A 79 -5.04 4.64 5.01
CA ILE A 79 -6.04 4.44 6.07
C ILE A 79 -6.37 2.95 6.25
N ILE A 80 -6.58 2.23 5.15
CA ILE A 80 -6.96 0.82 5.20
C ILE A 80 -5.83 -0.04 5.77
N ARG A 81 -4.58 0.19 5.37
CA ARG A 81 -3.43 -0.58 5.88
C ARG A 81 -3.16 -0.31 7.35
N GLU A 82 -3.26 0.94 7.78
CA GLU A 82 -3.09 1.29 9.18
C GLU A 82 -4.13 0.57 10.06
N LYS A 83 -5.39 0.54 9.62
CA LYS A 83 -6.46 -0.22 10.28
C LYS A 83 -6.22 -1.73 10.26
N PHE A 84 -5.78 -2.29 9.13
CA PHE A 84 -5.43 -3.70 8.99
C PHE A 84 -4.35 -4.10 10.00
N TRP A 85 -3.26 -3.33 10.07
CA TRP A 85 -2.17 -3.60 11.00
C TRP A 85 -2.58 -3.40 12.46
N ALA A 86 -3.38 -2.39 12.78
CA ALA A 86 -3.89 -2.19 14.13
C ALA A 86 -4.64 -3.43 14.64
N GLN A 87 -5.52 -4.00 13.81
CA GLN A 87 -6.26 -5.21 14.16
C GLN A 87 -5.37 -6.45 14.24
N LEU A 88 -4.47 -6.64 13.28
CA LEU A 88 -3.53 -7.77 13.30
C LEU A 88 -2.65 -7.74 14.55
N LEU A 89 -2.07 -6.58 14.90
CA LEU A 89 -1.19 -6.45 16.05
C LEU A 89 -1.92 -6.64 17.38
N ALA A 90 -3.13 -6.11 17.51
CA ALA A 90 -3.97 -6.34 18.69
C ALA A 90 -4.21 -7.84 18.91
N LYS A 91 -4.60 -8.55 17.85
CA LYS A 91 -4.82 -10.00 17.88
C LYS A 91 -3.53 -10.80 18.08
N ALA A 92 -2.43 -10.38 17.46
CA ALA A 92 -1.13 -11.04 17.59
C ALA A 92 -0.60 -11.01 19.02
N LYS A 93 -0.81 -9.91 19.74
CA LYS A 93 -0.36 -9.72 21.13
C LYS A 93 -0.96 -10.72 22.12
N GLU A 94 -2.13 -11.28 21.79
CA GLU A 94 -2.78 -12.34 22.58
C GLU A 94 -2.09 -13.71 22.41
N LYS A 95 -1.40 -13.92 21.28
CA LYS A 95 -0.80 -15.21 20.89
C LYS A 95 0.74 -15.23 20.97
N THR A 96 1.41 -14.10 20.74
CA THR A 96 2.87 -13.98 20.72
C THR A 96 3.34 -12.59 21.16
N LYS A 97 4.58 -12.52 21.67
CA LYS A 97 5.23 -11.26 22.03
C LYS A 97 6.11 -10.68 20.92
N LEU A 98 6.31 -11.41 19.81
CA LEU A 98 7.27 -11.07 18.75
C LEU A 98 7.13 -9.62 18.26
N HIS A 99 5.91 -9.17 17.95
CA HIS A 99 5.61 -7.83 17.45
C HIS A 99 4.92 -6.93 18.49
N ALA A 100 4.96 -7.27 19.79
CA ALA A 100 4.17 -6.58 20.82
C ALA A 100 4.56 -5.09 21.03
N GLY A 101 5.76 -4.69 20.60
CA GLY A 101 6.25 -3.31 20.65
C GLY A 101 6.14 -2.53 19.34
N ILE A 102 5.49 -3.08 18.31
CA ILE A 102 5.39 -2.44 17.00
C ILE A 102 4.07 -1.67 16.89
N SER A 103 4.14 -0.44 16.38
CA SER A 103 2.96 0.38 16.07
C SER A 103 2.44 0.14 14.65
N PRO A 104 1.12 0.28 14.41
CA PRO A 104 0.55 0.21 13.06
C PRO A 104 1.23 1.21 12.11
N SER A 105 1.33 0.85 10.82
CA SER A 105 1.97 1.68 9.80
C SER A 105 1.09 1.83 8.55
N GLN A 106 1.48 2.69 7.61
CA GLN A 106 0.79 2.83 6.31
C GLN A 106 1.42 1.97 5.21
N HIS A 107 2.54 1.31 5.52
CA HIS A 107 3.29 0.51 4.57
C HIS A 107 2.58 -0.83 4.30
N GLY A 108 2.92 -1.45 3.16
CA GLY A 108 2.45 -2.80 2.83
C GLY A 108 3.12 -3.91 3.64
N TRP A 109 3.92 -3.55 4.64
CA TRP A 109 4.63 -4.49 5.51
C TRP A 109 4.80 -3.88 6.91
N ILE A 110 5.00 -4.76 7.89
CA ILE A 110 5.34 -4.41 9.27
C ILE A 110 6.19 -5.54 9.85
N GLY A 111 7.19 -5.21 10.66
CA GLY A 111 8.14 -6.22 11.11
C GLY A 111 8.94 -5.83 12.32
N THR A 112 9.72 -6.79 12.82
CA THR A 112 10.61 -6.66 13.97
C THR A 112 11.89 -7.44 13.71
N GLY A 113 12.97 -7.09 14.42
CA GLY A 113 14.25 -7.78 14.29
C GLY A 113 14.16 -9.24 14.71
N ALA A 114 14.87 -10.12 14.00
CA ALA A 114 14.95 -11.55 14.31
C ALA A 114 16.05 -11.90 15.34
N GLY A 115 16.61 -10.90 16.02
CA GLY A 115 17.69 -11.06 17.02
C GLY A 115 19.11 -11.00 16.46
N ARG A 116 19.28 -10.86 15.14
CA ARG A 116 20.56 -10.60 14.47
C ARG A 116 20.41 -9.37 13.56
N ARG A 117 21.47 -8.56 13.45
CA ARG A 117 21.46 -7.36 12.60
C ARG A 117 21.12 -7.74 11.15
N GLY A 118 20.21 -6.96 10.55
CA GLY A 118 19.78 -7.13 9.16
C GLY A 118 18.85 -8.32 8.91
N LEU A 119 18.41 -9.03 9.95
CA LEU A 119 17.38 -10.06 9.84
C LEU A 119 16.10 -9.59 10.52
N ALA A 120 14.97 -9.71 9.83
CA ALA A 120 13.67 -9.27 10.34
C ALA A 120 12.55 -10.27 10.04
N PHE A 121 11.64 -10.45 11.00
CA PHE A 121 10.39 -11.17 10.81
C PHE A 121 9.29 -10.18 10.41
N ASN A 122 8.87 -10.25 9.15
CA ASN A 122 7.93 -9.31 8.57
C ASN A 122 6.60 -9.98 8.24
N TYR A 123 5.51 -9.27 8.53
CA TYR A 123 4.23 -9.44 7.87
C TYR A 123 4.20 -8.56 6.62
N VAL A 124 3.63 -9.06 5.53
CA VAL A 124 3.44 -8.32 4.28
C VAL A 124 2.02 -8.54 3.78
N VAL A 125 1.35 -7.47 3.34
CA VAL A 125 -0.02 -7.52 2.81
C VAL A 125 -0.09 -6.82 1.46
N ARG A 126 -0.73 -7.46 0.49
CA ARG A 126 -1.12 -6.88 -0.81
C ARG A 126 -2.63 -6.80 -0.89
N GLN A 127 -3.16 -6.39 -2.03
CA GLN A 127 -4.60 -6.13 -2.17
C GLN A 127 -5.45 -7.36 -1.82
N HIS A 128 -5.04 -8.54 -2.29
CA HIS A 128 -5.83 -9.78 -2.18
C HIS A 128 -5.02 -10.98 -1.67
N ASP A 129 -3.82 -10.74 -1.14
CA ASP A 129 -3.01 -11.78 -0.52
C ASP A 129 -2.18 -11.20 0.63
N ALA A 130 -1.57 -12.10 1.38
CA ALA A 130 -0.58 -11.77 2.39
C ALA A 130 0.59 -12.75 2.35
N ASN A 131 1.64 -12.45 3.09
CA ASN A 131 2.70 -13.40 3.39
C ASN A 131 3.39 -13.04 4.71
N VAL A 132 4.11 -14.02 5.25
CA VAL A 132 5.09 -13.82 6.31
C VAL A 132 6.46 -14.16 5.77
N GLU A 133 7.49 -13.44 6.20
CA GLU A 133 8.84 -13.65 5.71
C GLU A 133 9.91 -13.45 6.80
N LEU A 134 11.00 -14.18 6.65
CA LEU A 134 12.30 -13.76 7.15
C LEU A 134 12.97 -12.94 6.06
N TYR A 135 13.13 -11.65 6.30
CA TYR A 135 13.80 -10.71 5.42
C TYR A 135 15.26 -10.55 5.85
N ILE A 136 16.17 -10.53 4.87
CA ILE A 136 17.62 -10.45 5.08
C ILE A 136 18.16 -9.27 4.28
N ASP A 137 18.54 -8.21 4.98
CA ASP A 137 19.16 -7.02 4.39
C ASP A 137 20.00 -6.28 5.45
N ARG A 138 21.33 -6.29 5.30
CA ARG A 138 22.27 -5.60 6.20
C ARG A 138 22.60 -4.17 5.81
N GLY A 139 21.95 -3.64 4.76
CA GLY A 139 22.17 -2.29 4.25
C GLY A 139 23.14 -2.26 3.08
N ASP A 140 23.56 -1.06 2.70
CA ASP A 140 24.36 -0.82 1.48
C ASP A 140 25.66 -1.65 1.46
N GLU A 141 26.09 -2.01 0.25
CA GLU A 141 27.32 -2.80 -0.02
C GLU A 141 27.36 -4.19 0.64
N SER A 142 26.24 -4.68 1.15
CA SER A 142 26.16 -5.96 1.89
C SER A 142 25.57 -7.12 1.08
N ASP A 143 25.46 -6.99 -0.25
CA ASP A 143 24.86 -7.99 -1.14
C ASP A 143 25.46 -9.39 -0.95
N ALA A 144 26.80 -9.49 -0.95
CA ALA A 144 27.52 -10.74 -0.77
C ALA A 144 27.28 -11.34 0.63
N GLU A 145 27.22 -10.50 1.66
CA GLU A 145 26.96 -10.94 3.03
C GLU A 145 25.51 -11.43 3.19
N ASN A 146 24.53 -10.72 2.63
CA ASN A 146 23.13 -11.14 2.61
C ASN A 146 22.97 -12.49 1.89
N LYS A 147 23.68 -12.69 0.77
CA LYS A 147 23.68 -13.97 0.04
C LYS A 147 24.30 -15.09 0.88
N ARG A 148 25.45 -14.84 1.52
CA ARG A 148 26.10 -15.81 2.42
C ARG A 148 25.17 -16.25 3.55
N ILE A 149 24.50 -15.31 4.22
CA ILE A 149 23.54 -15.61 5.29
C ILE A 149 22.39 -16.47 4.77
N PHE A 150 21.84 -16.12 3.60
CA PHE A 150 20.77 -16.90 2.98
C PHE A 150 21.24 -18.33 2.65
N ASP A 151 22.42 -18.45 2.02
CA ASP A 151 23.00 -19.74 1.62
C ASP A 151 23.32 -20.61 2.85
N ASP A 152 23.77 -20.00 3.96
CA ASP A 152 23.98 -20.69 5.24
C ASP A 152 22.67 -21.21 5.85
N LEU A 153 21.60 -20.41 5.84
CA LEU A 153 20.27 -20.88 6.27
C LEU A 153 19.74 -21.99 5.35
N ALA A 154 20.00 -21.90 4.05
CA ALA A 154 19.55 -22.88 3.06
C ALA A 154 20.19 -24.27 3.25
N LYS A 155 21.37 -24.36 3.87
CA LYS A 155 21.97 -25.65 4.27
C LYS A 155 21.06 -26.44 5.23
N SER A 156 20.31 -25.74 6.07
CA SER A 156 19.31 -26.33 6.99
C SER A 156 17.87 -26.31 6.44
N LYS A 157 17.67 -26.10 5.13
CA LYS A 157 16.34 -25.97 4.52
C LYS A 157 15.35 -27.06 4.93
N LYS A 158 15.76 -28.34 4.83
CA LYS A 158 14.89 -29.47 5.16
C LYS A 158 14.45 -29.47 6.62
N GLU A 159 15.38 -29.18 7.53
CA GLU A 159 15.11 -29.10 8.97
C GLU A 159 14.15 -27.95 9.28
N ILE A 160 14.39 -26.78 8.68
CA ILE A 160 13.56 -25.59 8.84
C ILE A 160 12.14 -25.84 8.32
N GLU A 161 11.99 -26.38 7.10
CA GLU A 161 10.67 -26.66 6.52
C GLU A 161 9.92 -27.75 7.30
N SER A 162 10.64 -28.75 7.82
CA SER A 162 10.06 -29.75 8.73
C SER A 162 9.58 -29.14 10.04
N ALA A 163 10.36 -28.26 10.66
CA ALA A 163 9.98 -27.57 11.90
C ALA A 163 8.84 -26.56 11.69
N PHE A 164 8.80 -25.92 10.51
CA PHE A 164 7.74 -25.01 10.08
C PHE A 164 6.43 -25.75 9.74
N GLY A 165 6.54 -26.98 9.25
CA GLY A 165 5.42 -27.84 8.88
C GLY A 165 4.87 -27.60 7.47
N SER A 166 5.61 -26.91 6.59
CA SER A 166 5.29 -26.81 5.16
C SER A 166 6.48 -26.33 4.34
N ILE A 167 6.36 -26.35 3.01
CA ILE A 167 7.37 -25.80 2.11
C ILE A 167 7.37 -24.27 2.18
N LEU A 168 8.57 -23.69 2.19
CA LEU A 168 8.83 -22.25 2.15
C LEU A 168 9.34 -21.85 0.76
N GLU A 169 9.10 -20.59 0.40
CA GLU A 169 9.68 -19.99 -0.80
C GLU A 169 11.02 -19.35 -0.45
N TRP A 170 12.10 -19.97 -0.93
CA TRP A 170 13.47 -19.51 -0.73
C TRP A 170 13.87 -18.58 -1.87
N GLN A 171 13.82 -17.28 -1.64
CA GLN A 171 14.10 -16.27 -2.67
C GLN A 171 15.43 -15.59 -2.40
N ARG A 172 16.48 -16.12 -3.04
CA ARG A 172 17.81 -15.53 -3.00
C ARG A 172 17.82 -14.13 -3.64
N LEU A 173 17.00 -13.90 -4.67
CA LEU A 173 16.88 -12.64 -5.42
C LEU A 173 18.22 -12.23 -6.06
N ASP A 174 18.72 -13.05 -6.97
CA ASP A 174 19.95 -12.75 -7.72
C ASP A 174 19.73 -11.49 -8.58
N GLY A 175 20.50 -10.43 -8.29
CA GLY A 175 20.32 -9.09 -8.86
C GLY A 175 19.66 -8.06 -7.92
N LYS A 176 19.32 -8.45 -6.69
CA LYS A 176 18.92 -7.55 -5.61
C LYS A 176 19.83 -7.75 -4.39
N ARG A 177 19.99 -6.69 -3.61
CA ARG A 177 20.75 -6.72 -2.35
C ARG A 177 20.16 -7.65 -1.30
N ALA A 178 18.85 -7.54 -1.08
CA ALA A 178 18.17 -8.32 -0.06
C ALA A 178 17.94 -9.77 -0.50
N CYS A 179 17.74 -10.63 0.48
CA CYS A 179 17.19 -11.98 0.31
C CYS A 179 15.92 -12.09 1.16
N ARG A 180 15.07 -13.07 0.84
CA ARG A 180 13.95 -13.40 1.74
C ARG A 180 13.56 -14.86 1.65
N ILE A 181 13.01 -15.36 2.75
CA ILE A 181 12.39 -16.68 2.82
C ILE A 181 10.98 -16.48 3.32
N LYS A 182 9.98 -16.81 2.50
CA LYS A 182 8.59 -16.44 2.76
C LYS A 182 7.63 -17.61 2.71
N LYS A 183 6.45 -17.40 3.31
CA LYS A 183 5.25 -18.21 3.09
C LYS A 183 4.10 -17.33 2.62
N GLN A 184 3.63 -17.58 1.40
CA GLN A 184 2.42 -16.97 0.88
C GLN A 184 1.16 -17.47 1.61
N ILE A 185 0.22 -16.55 1.82
CA ILE A 185 -1.07 -16.76 2.47
C ILE A 185 -2.14 -16.24 1.51
N GLU A 186 -2.91 -17.16 0.93
CA GLU A 186 -3.89 -16.88 -0.13
C GLU A 186 -5.31 -16.64 0.41
N VAL A 187 -5.46 -16.58 1.73
CA VAL A 187 -6.76 -16.34 2.39
C VAL A 187 -7.34 -14.97 2.03
N GLY A 188 -6.48 -13.99 1.78
CA GLY A 188 -6.85 -12.64 1.39
C GLY A 188 -5.80 -11.59 1.75
N GLY A 189 -6.11 -10.33 1.43
CA GLY A 189 -5.30 -9.14 1.65
C GLY A 189 -6.13 -7.94 2.14
N TYR A 190 -5.52 -6.75 2.10
CA TYR A 190 -6.09 -5.56 2.76
C TYR A 190 -7.30 -4.96 2.02
N ARG A 191 -7.58 -5.34 0.77
CA ARG A 191 -8.77 -4.89 0.02
C ARG A 191 -9.91 -5.90 0.02
N ASP A 192 -9.75 -7.05 0.66
CA ASP A 192 -10.84 -7.99 0.83
C ASP A 192 -11.79 -7.56 1.95
N ASP A 193 -13.02 -8.09 1.94
CA ASP A 193 -14.07 -7.69 2.88
C ASP A 193 -13.67 -7.89 4.34
N ALA A 194 -14.12 -6.98 5.22
CA ALA A 194 -13.79 -6.98 6.64
C ALA A 194 -13.99 -8.32 7.38
N PRO A 195 -15.03 -9.14 7.08
CA PRO A 195 -15.16 -10.48 7.67
C PRO A 195 -13.99 -11.43 7.34
N ARG A 196 -13.34 -11.27 6.17
CA ARG A 196 -12.16 -12.06 5.79
C ARG A 196 -10.91 -11.63 6.56
N TRP A 197 -10.81 -10.37 6.99
CA TRP A 197 -9.62 -9.89 7.70
C TRP A 197 -9.33 -10.70 8.96
N SER A 198 -10.35 -11.12 9.70
CA SER A 198 -10.11 -11.94 10.90
C SER A 198 -9.41 -13.27 10.57
N ALA A 199 -9.84 -13.93 9.49
CA ALA A 199 -9.25 -15.17 9.01
C ALA A 199 -7.84 -14.96 8.41
N VAL A 200 -7.64 -13.86 7.68
CA VAL A 200 -6.31 -13.46 7.17
C VAL A 200 -5.35 -13.22 8.35
N HIS A 201 -5.78 -12.46 9.36
CA HIS A 201 -4.97 -12.21 10.55
C HIS A 201 -4.61 -13.49 11.29
N ASP A 202 -5.57 -14.41 11.49
CA ASP A 202 -5.28 -15.70 12.11
C ASP A 202 -4.24 -16.49 11.32
N ALA A 203 -4.44 -16.61 10.01
CA ALA A 203 -3.49 -17.31 9.14
C ALA A 203 -2.10 -16.68 9.18
N MET A 204 -2.01 -15.34 9.18
CA MET A 204 -0.75 -14.61 9.28
C MET A 204 -0.06 -14.86 10.61
N ILE A 205 -0.77 -14.69 11.73
CA ILE A 205 -0.21 -14.84 13.08
C ILE A 205 0.27 -16.27 13.32
N ASP A 206 -0.56 -17.26 13.01
CA ASP A 206 -0.23 -18.67 13.23
C ASP A 206 0.94 -19.12 12.34
N THR A 207 1.04 -18.57 11.12
CA THR A 207 2.17 -18.83 10.22
C THR A 207 3.44 -18.13 10.72
N MET A 208 3.36 -16.90 11.23
CA MET A 208 4.51 -16.19 11.79
C MET A 208 5.07 -16.89 13.03
N ILE A 209 4.21 -17.38 13.93
CA ILE A 209 4.65 -18.11 15.13
C ILE A 209 5.44 -19.37 14.73
N ARG A 210 4.96 -20.11 13.72
CA ARG A 210 5.69 -21.27 13.19
C ARG A 210 6.99 -20.86 12.51
N LEU A 211 6.99 -19.77 11.75
CA LEU A 211 8.17 -19.26 11.06
C LEU A 211 9.26 -18.87 12.07
N GLU A 212 8.90 -18.08 13.08
CA GLU A 212 9.78 -17.66 14.17
C GLU A 212 10.39 -18.88 14.87
N LYS A 213 9.55 -19.85 15.26
CA LYS A 213 9.98 -21.08 15.93
C LYS A 213 10.96 -21.88 15.07
N ALA A 214 10.70 -21.99 13.77
CA ALA A 214 11.53 -22.73 12.84
C ALA A 214 12.89 -22.05 12.60
N PHE A 215 12.93 -20.72 12.52
CA PHE A 215 14.16 -20.00 12.16
C PHE A 215 15.05 -19.64 13.36
N ARG A 216 14.49 -19.37 14.56
CA ARG A 216 15.27 -18.92 15.73
C ARG A 216 16.51 -19.78 16.03
N PRO A 217 16.44 -21.13 16.05
CA PRO A 217 17.61 -21.96 16.33
C PRO A 217 18.73 -21.86 15.28
N HIS A 218 18.37 -21.59 14.02
CA HIS A 218 19.33 -21.47 12.92
C HIS A 218 19.94 -20.07 12.87
N ILE A 219 19.14 -19.03 13.12
CA ILE A 219 19.61 -17.64 13.23
C ILE A 219 20.61 -17.49 14.38
N ALA A 220 20.39 -18.17 15.51
CA ALA A 220 21.31 -18.13 16.64
C ALA A 220 22.72 -18.64 16.29
N LYS A 221 22.82 -19.61 15.37
CA LYS A 221 24.07 -20.27 14.94
C LYS A 221 24.80 -19.55 13.81
N LEU A 222 24.20 -18.51 13.21
CA LEU A 222 24.84 -17.75 12.15
C LEU A 222 26.11 -17.06 12.68
N ASP A 223 27.17 -17.12 11.89
CA ASP A 223 28.43 -16.41 12.11
C ASP A 223 28.44 -15.13 11.25
N VAL A 224 27.98 -14.04 11.85
CA VAL A 224 27.53 -12.80 11.20
C VAL A 224 27.99 -11.55 11.93
#